data_AF-A0A671Q5H6-F1
#
_entry.id   AF-A0A671Q5H6-F1
#
_cell.length_a   1.000
_cell.length_b   1.000
_cell.length_c   1.000
_cell.angle_alpha   90.00
_cell.angle_beta   90.00
_cell.angle_gamma   90.00
#
_symmetry.space_group_name_H-M   'P 1'
#
loop_
_entity.id
_entity.type
_entity.pdbx_description
1 polymer ?
#
loop_
_entity_poly.entity_id
_entity_poly.type
_entity_poly.pdbx_seq_one_letter_code
_entity_poly.pdbx_strand_id
1 'polypeptide(L)'
;MARTKQTARKSTGGKAPRKQLATKAARKSAPATGGVKKPHRYRPGTVALREIRRYQKSTELLIRKLPFQRLVREIAQDFKTDLRFQR
;
A
#
# COMPACT_ATOMS: atom_id res chain seq x y z
N MET A 1 -18.05 2.12 50.05
CA MET A 1 -18.66 1.20 49.06
C MET A 1 -19.46 2.02 48.07
N ALA A 2 -18.93 2.25 46.86
CA ALA A 2 -19.56 3.10 45.86
C ALA A 2 -20.53 2.28 44.99
N ARG A 3 -21.81 2.67 44.99
CA ARG A 3 -22.89 2.06 44.22
C ARG A 3 -22.67 2.31 42.72
N THR A 4 -22.27 1.29 41.98
CA THR A 4 -22.19 1.34 40.51
C THR A 4 -23.61 1.33 39.93
N LYS A 5 -24.08 2.47 39.42
CA LYS A 5 -25.30 2.50 38.60
C LYS A 5 -24.97 1.91 37.22
N GLN A 6 -25.58 0.78 36.90
CA GLN A 6 -25.61 0.23 35.56
C GLN A 6 -26.43 1.18 34.67
N THR A 7 -25.79 1.92 33.78
CA THR A 7 -26.51 2.65 32.73
C THR A 7 -26.78 1.68 31.58
N ALA A 8 -28.04 1.51 31.20
CA ALA A 8 -28.42 0.70 30.05
C ALA A 8 -27.69 1.20 28.79
N ARG A 9 -26.81 0.36 28.21
CA ARG A 9 -26.27 0.58 26.87
C ARG A 9 -27.40 0.25 25.88
N LYS A 10 -27.74 1.20 25.01
CA LYS A 10 -28.58 0.93 23.84
C LYS A 10 -27.85 -0.09 22.95
N SER A 11 -28.39 -1.29 22.82
CA SER A 11 -27.99 -2.23 21.77
C SER A 11 -28.48 -1.66 20.44
N THR A 12 -27.58 -1.12 19.62
CA THR A 12 -27.90 -0.86 18.22
C THR A 12 -27.89 -2.20 17.49
N GLY A 13 -29.00 -2.92 17.56
CA GLY A 13 -29.22 -4.17 16.86
C GLY A 13 -30.41 -4.06 15.90
N GLY A 14 -30.17 -4.32 14.61
CA GLY A 14 -31.21 -4.61 13.63
C GLY A 14 -31.62 -3.44 12.75
N LYS A 15 -31.02 -3.33 11.57
CA LYS A 15 -31.54 -2.50 10.47
C LYS A 15 -32.73 -3.25 9.85
N ALA A 16 -33.92 -2.64 9.80
CA ALA A 16 -35.11 -3.24 9.18
C ALA A 16 -34.90 -3.47 7.66
N PRO A 17 -35.53 -4.48 7.04
CA PRO A 17 -35.31 -4.80 5.64
C PRO A 17 -36.07 -3.80 4.76
N ARG A 18 -35.37 -2.82 4.19
CA ARG A 18 -35.95 -1.88 3.22
C ARG A 18 -35.71 -2.39 1.80
N LYS A 19 -36.78 -2.60 1.04
CA LYS A 19 -36.75 -3.01 -0.38
C LYS A 19 -36.40 -1.80 -1.28
N GLN A 20 -35.54 -2.09 -2.26
CA GLN A 20 -35.21 -1.39 -3.53
C GLN A 20 -34.53 -0.01 -3.53
N LEU A 21 -33.29 0.01 -4.06
CA LEU A 21 -32.86 0.62 -5.34
C LEU A 21 -31.32 0.72 -5.32
N ALA A 22 -30.68 0.49 -6.48
CA ALA A 22 -29.23 0.25 -6.64
C ALA A 22 -28.34 1.12 -5.74
N THR A 23 -27.67 0.50 -4.77
CA THR A 23 -26.70 1.18 -3.92
C THR A 23 -25.40 1.36 -4.67
N LYS A 24 -25.20 2.55 -5.26
CA LYS A 24 -23.87 3.07 -5.59
C LYS A 24 -23.02 2.92 -4.32
N ALA A 25 -21.92 2.16 -4.39
CA ALA A 25 -21.07 1.93 -3.23
C ALA A 25 -20.49 3.28 -2.76
N ALA A 26 -21.16 3.90 -1.79
CA ALA A 26 -20.63 5.04 -1.07
C ALA A 26 -19.44 4.52 -0.28
N ARG A 27 -18.24 4.64 -0.89
CA ARG A 27 -16.98 4.51 -0.16
C ARG A 27 -17.09 5.43 1.05
N LYS A 28 -16.86 4.91 2.27
CA LYS A 28 -16.91 5.67 3.53
C LYS A 28 -16.19 7.01 3.35
N SER A 29 -16.94 8.07 3.06
CA SER A 29 -16.45 9.43 3.22
C SER A 29 -16.36 9.69 4.71
N ALA A 30 -15.36 10.48 5.09
CA ALA A 30 -15.06 10.83 6.47
C ALA A 30 -16.32 11.29 7.23
N PRO A 31 -16.41 11.06 8.56
CA PRO A 31 -17.51 11.59 9.36
C PRO A 31 -17.61 13.12 9.16
N ALA A 32 -18.82 13.62 8.90
CA ALA A 32 -19.09 15.05 8.65
C ALA A 32 -18.89 15.96 9.88
N THR A 33 -18.51 15.40 11.02
CA THR A 33 -18.23 16.12 12.26
C THR A 33 -17.12 15.38 13.02
N GLY A 34 -15.93 15.99 13.11
CA GLY A 34 -14.76 15.44 13.79
C GLY A 34 -13.62 15.17 12.82
N GLY A 35 -12.49 15.88 13.01
CA GLY A 35 -11.37 15.95 12.07
C GLY A 35 -10.91 14.60 11.51
N VAL A 36 -10.49 14.63 10.25
CA VAL A 36 -9.95 13.47 9.52
C VAL A 36 -8.85 12.81 10.36
N LYS A 37 -9.00 11.51 10.66
CA LYS A 37 -7.93 10.75 11.33
C LYS A 37 -6.64 10.91 10.55
N LYS A 38 -5.56 11.31 11.23
CA LYS A 38 -4.24 11.44 10.60
C LYS A 38 -3.89 10.13 9.89
N PRO A 39 -3.41 10.18 8.64
CA PRO A 39 -2.92 8.99 7.96
C PRO A 39 -1.87 8.28 8.80
N HIS A 40 -1.94 6.95 8.85
CA HIS A 40 -0.94 6.16 9.56
C HIS A 40 0.42 6.30 8.86
N ARG A 41 1.46 6.69 9.60
CA ARG A 41 2.84 6.76 9.13
C ARG A 41 3.71 5.80 9.94
N TYR A 42 4.43 4.93 9.25
CA TYR A 42 5.41 4.03 9.88
C TYR A 42 6.57 4.82 10.49
N ARG A 43 7.17 4.27 11.57
CA ARG A 43 8.40 4.84 12.14
C ARG A 43 9.55 4.71 11.14
N PRO A 44 10.51 5.65 11.14
CA PRO A 44 11.75 5.50 10.39
C PRO A 44 12.39 4.13 10.65
N GLY A 45 12.93 3.49 9.61
CA GLY A 45 13.52 2.14 9.70
C GLY A 45 12.52 0.99 9.57
N THR A 46 11.23 1.15 9.90
CA THR A 46 10.24 0.05 9.79
C THR A 46 10.08 -0.44 8.35
N VAL A 47 10.02 0.48 7.38
CA VAL A 47 9.89 0.14 5.96
C VAL A 47 11.20 -0.43 5.42
N ALA A 48 12.35 0.16 5.78
CA ALA A 48 13.66 -0.30 5.36
C ALA A 48 13.94 -1.75 5.80
N LEU A 49 13.67 -2.11 7.06
CA LEU A 49 13.85 -3.49 7.55
C LEU A 49 12.94 -4.48 6.81
N ARG A 50 11.73 -4.06 6.43
CA ARG A 50 10.81 -4.88 5.63
C ARG A 50 11.33 -5.09 4.21
N GLU A 51 11.89 -4.05 3.58
CA GLU A 51 12.49 -4.12 2.25
C GLU A 51 13.75 -4.99 2.23
N ILE A 52 14.64 -4.86 3.21
CA ILE A 52 15.84 -5.71 3.36
C ILE A 52 15.43 -7.18 3.42
N ARG A 53 14.48 -7.54 4.29
CA ARG A 53 13.98 -8.92 4.42
C ARG A 53 13.34 -9.41 3.12
N ARG A 54 12.61 -8.54 2.40
CA ARG A 54 12.02 -8.89 1.10
C ARG A 54 13.10 -9.23 0.08
N TYR A 55 14.08 -8.35 -0.12
CA TYR A 55 15.11 -8.51 -1.14
C TYR A 55 16.14 -9.60 -0.82
N GLN A 56 16.34 -9.93 0.46
CA GLN A 56 17.14 -11.09 0.85
C GLN A 56 16.42 -12.43 0.58
N LYS A 57 15.08 -12.42 0.52
CA LYS A 57 14.28 -13.63 0.26
C LYS A 57 14.07 -13.89 -1.24
N SER A 58 14.02 -12.86 -2.06
CA SER A 58 13.86 -12.98 -3.51
C SER A 58 15.20 -12.89 -4.25
N THR A 59 15.20 -13.30 -5.52
CA THR A 59 16.35 -13.22 -6.42
C THR A 59 16.02 -12.43 -7.69
N GLU A 60 15.02 -11.55 -7.62
CA GLU A 60 14.66 -10.68 -8.74
C GLU A 60 15.76 -9.67 -9.04
N LEU A 61 15.96 -9.33 -10.32
CA LEU A 61 16.89 -8.27 -10.70
C LEU A 61 16.39 -6.94 -10.13
N LEU A 62 17.24 -6.26 -9.37
CA LEU A 62 16.91 -4.97 -8.74
C LEU A 62 16.99 -3.80 -9.72
N ILE A 63 17.74 -3.96 -10.82
CA ILE A 63 17.88 -2.98 -11.89
C ILE A 63 16.96 -3.37 -13.05
N ARG A 64 16.23 -2.39 -13.59
CA ARG A 64 15.33 -2.61 -14.73
C ARG A 64 16.12 -3.03 -15.98
N LYS A 65 15.63 -4.05 -16.68
CA LYS A 65 16.31 -4.64 -17.85
C LYS A 65 16.57 -3.65 -18.99
N LEU A 66 15.57 -2.87 -19.42
CA LEU A 66 15.72 -1.99 -20.58
C LEU A 66 16.72 -0.83 -20.36
N PRO A 67 16.67 -0.08 -19.24
CA PRO A 67 17.69 0.92 -18.93
C PRO A 67 19.10 0.31 -18.83
N PHE A 68 19.24 -0.85 -18.17
CA PHE A 68 20.52 -1.54 -18.06
C PHE A 68 21.06 -1.97 -19.43
N GLN A 69 20.20 -2.51 -20.30
CA GLN A 69 20.57 -2.87 -21.67
C GLN A 69 21.04 -1.67 -22.49
N ARG A 70 20.42 -0.50 -22.33
CA ARG A 70 20.84 0.74 -23.00
C ARG A 70 22.23 1.16 -22.53
N LEU A 71 22.46 1.16 -21.22
CA LEU A 71 23.77 1.47 -20.63
C LEU A 71 24.87 0.53 -21.14
N VAL A 72 24.60 -0.78 -21.20
CA VAL A 72 25.56 -1.75 -21.74
C VAL A 72 25.93 -1.45 -23.20
N ARG A 73 24.96 -1.05 -24.03
CA ARG A 73 25.20 -0.69 -25.43
C ARG A 73 25.96 0.62 -25.59
N GLU A 74 25.64 1.61 -24.75
CA GLU A 74 26.33 2.90 -24.71
C GLU A 74 27.82 2.69 -24.43
N ILE A 75 28.16 1.98 -23.36
CA ILE A 75 29.57 1.69 -23.01
C ILE A 75 30.25 0.86 -24.10
N ALA A 76 29.58 -0.16 -24.64
CA ALA A 76 30.20 -1.02 -25.65
C ALA A 76 30.51 -0.30 -26.96
N GLN A 77 29.70 0.71 -27.32
CA GLN A 77 29.89 1.51 -28.52
C GLN A 77 31.23 2.26 -28.50
N ASP A 78 31.72 2.66 -27.32
CA ASP A 78 33.01 3.34 -27.16
C ASP A 78 34.21 2.45 -27.49
N PHE A 79 34.05 1.12 -27.41
CA PHE A 79 35.13 0.17 -27.71
C PHE A 79 35.06 -0.38 -29.13
N LYS A 80 33.85 -0.70 -29.63
CA LYS A 80 33.65 -1.24 -30.97
C LYS A 80 32.25 -0.96 -31.48
N THR A 81 32.16 -0.37 -32.66
CA THR A 81 30.88 -0.11 -33.33
C THR A 81 30.27 -1.42 -33.86
N ASP A 82 28.94 -1.49 -33.91
CA ASP A 82 28.14 -2.59 -34.48
C ASP A 82 28.18 -3.94 -33.74
N LEU A 83 28.45 -3.92 -32.43
CA LEU A 83 28.36 -5.11 -31.58
C LEU A 83 26.92 -5.63 -31.44
N ARG A 84 26.75 -6.94 -31.62
CA ARG A 84 25.48 -7.66 -31.39
C ARG A 84 25.54 -8.40 -30.06
N PHE A 85 24.46 -8.28 -29.29
CA PHE A 85 24.33 -8.91 -27.98
C PHE A 85 23.32 -10.05 -28.05
N GLN A 86 23.71 -11.21 -27.56
CA GLN A 86 22.80 -12.33 -27.32
C GLN A 86 21.93 -12.03 -26.09
N ARG A 87 20.71 -12.57 -26.10
CA ARG A 87 19.82 -12.56 -24.94
C ARG A 87 20.18 -13.66 -23.96
#